data_AF-A0A962Z8D3-F1
#
_entry.id   AF-A0A962Z8D3-F1
#
_cell.length_a   1.000
_cell.length_b   1.000
_cell.length_c   1.000
_cell.angle_alpha   90.00
_cell.angle_beta   90.00
_cell.angle_gamma   90.00
#
_symmetry.space_group_name_H-M   'P 1'
#
loop_
_entity.id
_entity.type
_entity.pdbx_description
1 polymer ?
#
loop_
_entity_poly.entity_id
_entity_poly.type
_entity_poly.pdbx_seq_one_letter_code
_entity_poly.pdbx_strand_id
1 'polypeptide(L)'
;CGGLRLAYSEIELDWFRHVAGIARQVGYEHEIIPPDEIARHHPFLNTDGVLAAFRTMNDGHVDPTSTANAMASGARALGARISRRNRVTGIE
;
A
#
# COMPACT_ATOMS: atom_id res chain seq x y z
N CYS A 1 1.70 -0.52 -10.95
CA CYS A 1 1.85 0.80 -10.29
C CYS A 1 2.69 0.57 -9.03
N GLY A 2 2.99 1.61 -8.26
CA GLY A 2 3.74 1.52 -7.01
C GLY A 2 3.27 2.63 -6.07
N GLY A 3 3.94 2.80 -4.94
CA GLY A 3 3.69 3.89 -4.00
C GLY A 3 4.87 4.85 -3.91
N LEU A 4 4.58 6.15 -3.76
CA LEU A 4 5.55 7.18 -3.38
C LEU A 4 5.02 7.89 -2.14
N ARG A 5 5.77 7.84 -1.04
CA ARG A 5 5.49 8.62 0.18
C ARG A 5 6.57 9.68 0.31
N LEU A 6 6.18 10.95 0.35
CA LEU A 6 7.10 12.09 0.33
C LEU A 6 7.50 12.49 1.75
N ALA A 7 8.76 12.84 1.93
CA ALA A 7 9.26 13.50 3.14
C ALA A 7 9.57 14.96 2.81
N TYR A 8 9.01 15.88 3.59
CA TYR A 8 9.27 17.32 3.53
C TYR A 8 10.11 17.81 4.70
N SER A 9 10.40 16.93 5.66
CA SER A 9 11.18 17.23 6.86
C SER A 9 12.15 16.10 7.21
N GLU A 10 13.21 16.44 7.93
CA GLU A 10 14.22 15.46 8.38
C GLU A 10 13.60 14.35 9.24
N ILE A 11 12.60 14.67 10.05
CA ILE A 11 11.92 13.68 10.91
C ILE A 11 11.14 12.63 10.09
N GLU A 12 10.53 13.03 8.97
CA GLU A 12 9.88 12.10 8.04
C GLU A 12 10.91 11.23 7.30
N LEU A 13 12.05 11.81 6.93
CA LEU A 13 13.14 11.06 6.30
C LEU A 13 13.76 10.05 7.26
N ASP A 14 13.97 10.41 8.52
CA ASP A 14 14.42 9.48 9.55
C ASP A 14 13.41 8.36 9.80
N TRP A 15 12.12 8.67 9.76
CA TRP A 15 11.07 7.66 9.79
C TRP A 15 11.18 6.69 8.60
N PHE A 16 11.42 7.20 7.39
CA PHE A 16 11.63 6.34 6.22
C PHE A 16 12.86 5.44 6.36
N ARG A 17 13.97 5.93 6.92
CA ARG A 17 15.17 5.11 7.21
C ARG A 17 14.86 4.01 8.22
N HIS A 18 14.08 4.31 9.26
CA HIS A 18 13.64 3.34 10.24
C HIS A 18 12.77 2.24 9.59
N VAL A 19 11.75 2.64 8.83
CA VAL A 19 10.85 1.71 8.12
C VAL A 19 11.62 0.88 7.09
N ALA A 20 12.61 1.45 6.41
CA ALA A 20 13.48 0.71 5.49
C ALA A 20 14.20 -0.45 6.18
N GLY A 21 14.69 -0.24 7.42
CA GLY A 21 15.28 -1.29 8.23
C GLY A 21 14.31 -2.46 8.48
N ILE A 22 13.08 -2.15 8.88
CA ILE A 22 12.02 -3.14 9.11
C ILE A 22 11.66 -3.86 7.80
N ALA A 23 11.49 -3.11 6.71
CA ALA A 23 11.10 -3.65 5.42
C ALA A 23 12.14 -4.63 4.86
N ARG A 24 13.44 -4.38 5.05
CA ARG A 24 14.50 -5.34 4.69
C ARG A 24 14.38 -6.65 5.47
N GLN A 25 14.02 -6.59 6.74
CA GLN A 25 13.85 -7.79 7.57
C GLN A 25 12.64 -8.63 7.10
N VAL A 26 11.56 -8.00 6.65
CA VAL A 26 10.34 -8.67 6.18
C VAL A 26 10.46 -9.13 4.71
N GLY A 27 11.50 -8.70 3.99
CA GLY A 27 11.69 -9.02 2.56
C GLY A 27 10.81 -8.19 1.63
N TYR A 28 10.42 -6.99 2.07
CA TYR A 28 9.61 -6.05 1.28
C TYR A 28 10.51 -5.15 0.42
N GLU A 29 10.29 -5.15 -0.89
CA GLU A 29 11.06 -4.36 -1.85
C GLU A 29 10.70 -2.86 -1.78
N HIS A 30 11.70 -2.03 -1.52
CA HIS A 30 11.56 -0.59 -1.37
C HIS A 30 12.87 0.15 -1.64
N GLU A 31 12.75 1.44 -1.94
CA GLU A 31 13.88 2.36 -2.14
C GLU A 31 13.56 3.71 -1.49
N ILE A 32 14.58 4.37 -0.92
CA ILE A 32 14.47 5.80 -0.61
C ILE A 32 15.14 6.55 -1.76
N ILE A 33 14.37 7.34 -2.50
CA ILE A 33 14.80 7.98 -3.73
C ILE A 33 14.86 9.52 -3.59
N PRO A 34 15.82 10.18 -4.27
CA PRO A 34 15.94 11.63 -4.26
C PRO A 34 14.86 12.32 -5.14
N PRO A 35 14.68 13.65 -5.02
CA PRO A 35 13.66 14.39 -5.77
C PRO A 35 13.72 14.28 -7.29
N ASP A 36 14.90 14.17 -7.89
CA ASP A 36 15.07 14.01 -9.33
C ASP A 36 14.53 12.65 -9.83
N GLU A 37 14.74 11.58 -9.07
CA GLU A 37 14.13 10.27 -9.37
C GLU A 37 12.61 10.28 -9.15
N ILE A 38 12.10 11.04 -8.18
CA ILE A 38 10.65 11.21 -8.00
C ILE A 38 10.02 11.80 -9.26
N ALA A 39 10.61 12.85 -9.82
CA ALA A 39 10.12 13.49 -11.05
C ALA A 39 10.20 12.56 -12.28
N ARG A 40 11.18 11.65 -12.32
CA ARG A 40 11.25 10.61 -13.37
C ARG A 40 10.12 9.59 -13.25
N HIS A 41 9.73 9.23 -12.02
CA HIS A 41 8.64 8.28 -11.77
C HIS A 41 7.24 8.91 -11.89
N HIS A 42 7.10 10.17 -11.50
CA HIS A 42 5.83 10.89 -11.54
C HIS A 42 6.04 12.34 -12.04
N PRO A 43 6.12 12.56 -13.36
CA PRO A 43 6.51 13.85 -13.94
C PRO A 43 5.53 15.00 -13.69
N PHE A 44 4.31 14.70 -13.20
CA PHE A 44 3.31 15.69 -12.87
C PHE A 44 3.31 16.09 -11.38
N LEU A 45 4.20 15.51 -10.56
CA LEU A 45 4.29 15.84 -9.14
C LEU A 45 5.21 17.05 -8.96
N ASN A 46 4.78 18.06 -8.19
CA ASN A 46 5.70 19.11 -7.75
C ASN A 46 6.60 18.56 -6.63
N THR A 47 7.91 18.61 -6.85
CA THR A 47 8.93 18.14 -5.90
C THR A 47 9.58 19.27 -5.09
N ASP A 48 9.09 20.51 -5.22
CA ASP A 48 9.59 21.65 -4.44
C ASP A 48 9.52 21.37 -2.94
N GLY A 49 10.65 21.51 -2.25
CA GLY A 49 10.76 21.27 -0.80
C GLY A 49 10.72 19.80 -0.36
N VAL A 50 10.58 18.85 -1.29
CA VAL A 50 10.68 17.42 -0.99
C VAL A 50 12.14 17.06 -0.74
N LEU A 51 12.43 16.37 0.36
CA LEU A 51 13.77 15.88 0.69
C LEU A 51 14.06 14.53 0.04
N ALA A 52 13.08 13.61 0.06
CA ALA A 52 13.15 12.29 -0.56
C ALA A 52 11.74 11.65 -0.63
N ALA A 53 11.62 10.51 -1.31
CA ALA A 53 10.45 9.64 -1.21
C ALA A 53 10.81 8.21 -0.81
N PHE A 54 9.96 7.59 0.01
CA PHE A 54 9.94 6.14 0.18
C PHE A 54 9.10 5.53 -0.93
N ARG A 55 9.77 4.82 -1.84
CA ARG A 55 9.19 4.18 -3.01
C ARG A 55 8.95 2.70 -2.78
N THR A 56 7.76 2.24 -3.13
CA THR A 56 7.36 0.83 -3.04
C THR A 56 6.97 0.30 -4.41
N MET A 57 7.66 -0.75 -4.88
CA MET A 57 7.53 -1.22 -6.27
C MET A 57 6.26 -2.03 -6.51
N ASN A 58 5.90 -2.86 -5.54
CA ASN A 58 4.84 -3.86 -5.66
C ASN A 58 3.54 -3.43 -4.97
N ASP A 59 3.41 -2.14 -4.65
CA ASP A 59 2.21 -1.54 -4.08
C ASP A 59 1.27 -1.02 -5.18
N GLY A 60 0.11 -0.51 -4.82
CA GLY A 60 -0.78 0.10 -5.78
C GLY A 60 -2.17 0.34 -5.25
N HIS A 61 -3.15 0.07 -6.10
CA HIS A 61 -4.56 0.17 -5.75
C HIS A 61 -5.28 -1.11 -6.11
N VAL A 62 -6.37 -1.36 -5.39
CA VAL A 62 -7.26 -2.46 -5.67
C VAL A 62 -8.70 -1.94 -5.60
N ASP A 63 -9.59 -2.43 -6.45
CA ASP A 63 -11.01 -2.22 -6.26
C ASP A 63 -11.50 -3.12 -5.11
N PRO A 64 -11.87 -2.56 -3.95
CA PRO A 64 -12.29 -3.36 -2.81
C PRO A 64 -13.61 -4.11 -3.10
N THR A 65 -14.50 -3.56 -3.93
CA THR A 65 -15.78 -4.20 -4.26
C THR A 65 -15.55 -5.47 -5.07
N SER A 66 -14.78 -5.37 -6.16
CA SER A 66 -14.46 -6.53 -6.98
C SER A 66 -13.66 -7.57 -6.21
N THR A 67 -12.72 -7.14 -5.35
CA THR A 67 -11.93 -8.06 -4.52
C THR A 67 -12.80 -8.85 -3.56
N ALA A 68 -13.69 -8.18 -2.82
CA ALA A 68 -14.61 -8.83 -1.90
C ALA A 68 -15.51 -9.83 -2.64
N ASN A 69 -16.02 -9.47 -3.83
CA ASN A 69 -16.85 -10.36 -4.64
C ASN A 69 -16.07 -11.54 -5.23
N ALA A 70 -14.81 -11.35 -5.63
CA ALA A 70 -13.94 -12.42 -6.11
C ALA A 70 -13.66 -13.44 -5.00
N MET A 71 -13.32 -12.97 -3.79
CA MET A 71 -13.15 -13.85 -2.63
C MET A 71 -14.45 -14.60 -2.28
N ALA A 72 -15.59 -13.90 -2.31
CA ALA A 72 -16.90 -14.52 -2.08
C ALA A 72 -17.24 -15.60 -3.13
N SER A 73 -16.87 -15.37 -4.40
CA SER A 73 -17.02 -16.33 -5.48
C SER A 73 -16.18 -17.58 -5.23
N GLY A 74 -14.88 -17.39 -4.93
CA GLY A 74 -13.96 -18.49 -4.63
C GLY A 74 -14.41 -19.31 -3.42
N ALA A 75 -14.85 -18.66 -2.34
CA ALA A 75 -15.38 -19.34 -1.17
C ALA A 75 -16.60 -20.24 -1.50
N ARG A 76 -17.54 -19.74 -2.32
CA ARG A 76 -18.69 -20.54 -2.79
C ARG A 76 -18.26 -21.72 -3.66
N ALA A 77 -17.29 -21.53 -4.54
CA ALA A 77 -16.74 -22.61 -5.38
C ALA A 77 -16.12 -23.74 -4.54
N LEU A 78 -15.56 -23.40 -3.37
CA LEU A 78 -15.03 -24.35 -2.39
C LEU A 78 -16.09 -24.89 -1.40
N GLY A 79 -17.38 -24.59 -1.63
CA GLY A 79 -18.50 -25.14 -0.85
C GLY A 79 -19.00 -24.28 0.31
N ALA A 80 -18.43 -23.09 0.54
CA ALA A 80 -18.92 -22.19 1.59
C ALA A 80 -20.29 -21.59 1.24
N ARG A 81 -21.09 -21.30 2.27
CA ARG A 81 -22.37 -20.59 2.13
C ARG A 81 -22.24 -19.16 2.64
N ILE A 82 -22.67 -18.18 1.84
CA ILE A 82 -22.67 -16.76 2.21
C ILE A 82 -24.13 -16.30 2.32
N SER A 83 -24.58 -16.01 3.54
CA SER A 83 -25.91 -15.48 3.83
C SER A 83 -25.86 -13.96 3.98
N ARG A 84 -26.52 -13.24 3.06
CA ARG A 84 -26.62 -11.77 3.09
C ARG A 84 -27.92 -11.34 3.75
N ARG A 85 -27.94 -10.13 4.32
CA ARG A 85 -29.11 -9.57 5.04
C ARG A 85 -29.53 -10.44 6.24
N ASN A 86 -28.58 -11.16 6.83
CA ASN A 86 -28.80 -12.05 7.96
C ASN A 86 -28.08 -11.49 9.20
N ARG A 87 -28.71 -10.52 9.87
CA ARG A 87 -28.15 -9.92 11.09
C ARG A 87 -28.13 -10.96 12.21
N VAL A 88 -26.97 -11.19 12.80
CA VAL A 88 -26.82 -12.04 14.00
C VAL A 88 -27.40 -11.29 15.21
N THR A 89 -28.25 -11.96 16.00
CA THR A 89 -28.94 -11.36 17.16
C THR A 89 -28.53 -11.94 18.51
N GLY A 90 -27.78 -13.05 18.52
CA GLY A 90 -27.31 -13.73 19.73
C GLY A 90 -26.29 -14.83 19.37
N ILE A 91 -25.64 -15.39 20.38
CA ILE A 91 -24.67 -16.50 20.31
C ILE A 91 -25.00 -17.44 21.47
N GLU A 92 -24.91 -18.75 21.25
CA GLU A 92 -25.02 -19.82 22.26
C GLU A 92 -23.66 -20.45 22.56
#